data_AF-A0A7V4YZP7-F1
#
_entry.id   AF-A0A7V4YZP7-F1
#
_cell.length_a   1.000
_cell.length_b   1.000
_cell.length_c   1.000
_cell.angle_alpha   90.00
_cell.angle_beta   90.00
_cell.angle_gamma   90.00
#
_symmetry.space_group_name_H-M   'P 1'
#
loop_
_entity.id
_entity.type
_entity.pdbx_description
1 polymer ?
#
loop_
_entity_poly.entity_id
_entity_poly.type
_entity_poly.pdbx_seq_one_letter_code
_entity_poly.pdbx_strand_id
1 'polypeptide(L)' 'MTFSSKLIEKAVEAFSSLPGIGRKSALRLVLHLLKQDKSTTE' A
#
# COMPACT_ATOMS: atom_id res chain seq x y z
N MET A 1 -8.43 -9.69 6.82
CA MET A 1 -8.57 -8.23 6.98
C MET A 1 -9.40 -7.77 5.79
N THR A 2 -10.66 -7.41 5.99
CA THR A 2 -11.49 -6.86 4.92
C THR A 2 -11.14 -5.39 4.76
N PHE A 3 -10.50 -5.02 3.65
CA PHE A 3 -10.23 -3.63 3.32
C PHE A 3 -11.45 -3.04 2.61
N SER A 4 -11.76 -1.77 2.88
CA SER A 4 -12.93 -1.08 2.30
C SER A 4 -12.90 -0.99 0.76
N SER A 5 -11.74 -1.23 0.14
CA SER A 5 -11.56 -1.16 -1.31
C SER A 5 -10.72 -2.33 -1.80
N LYS A 6 -11.21 -2.99 -2.87
CA LYS A 6 -10.49 -4.07 -3.58
C LYS A 6 -9.15 -3.61 -4.16
N LEU A 7 -9.00 -2.32 -4.45
CA LEU A 7 -7.74 -1.76 -4.98
C LEU A 7 -6.65 -1.71 -3.91
N ILE A 8 -7.02 -1.37 -2.68
CA ILE A 8 -6.08 -1.30 -1.55
C ILE A 8 -5.64 -2.70 -1.15
N GLU A 9 -6.56 -3.66 -1.13
CA GLU A 9 -6.24 -5.06 -0.84
C GLU A 9 -5.22 -5.62 -1.83
N LYS A 10 -5.47 -5.44 -3.13
CA LYS A 10 -4.53 -5.85 -4.19
C LYS A 10 -3.17 -5.15 -4.08
N ALA A 11 -3.17 -3.85 -3.79
CA ALA A 11 -1.92 -3.10 -3.61
C ALA A 11 -1.14 -3.65 -2.40
N VAL A 12 -1.79 -3.81 -1.25
CA VAL A 12 -1.16 -4.37 -0.04
C VAL A 12 -0.64 -5.77 -0.27
N GLU A 13 -1.35 -6.61 -1.01
CA GLU A 13 -0.92 -7.97 -1.38
C GLU A 13 0.34 -7.93 -2.26
N ALA A 14 0.37 -7.10 -3.30
CA ALA A 14 1.54 -6.92 -4.17
C ALA A 14 2.76 -6.32 -3.42
N PHE A 15 2.56 -5.37 -2.52
CA PHE A 15 3.65 -4.83 -1.71
C PHE A 15 4.15 -5.84 -0.66
N SER A 16 3.29 -6.74 -0.19
CA SER A 16 3.67 -7.79 0.78
C SER A 16 4.45 -8.94 0.17
N SER A 17 4.48 -9.07 -1.17
CA SER A 17 5.31 -10.08 -1.85
C SER A 17 6.77 -9.65 -2.02
N LEU A 18 7.11 -8.41 -1.67
CA LEU A 18 8.49 -7.92 -1.73
C LEU A 18 9.32 -8.47 -0.56
N PRO A 19 10.57 -8.90 -0.81
CA PRO A 19 11.43 -9.44 0.24
C PRO A 19 11.66 -8.39 1.33
N GLY A 20 11.38 -8.76 2.58
CA GLY A 20 11.52 -7.86 3.74
C GLY A 20 10.32 -6.93 4.00
N ILE A 21 9.25 -6.98 3.20
CA ILE A 21 8.03 -6.20 3.41
C ILE A 21 6.89 -7.10 3.89
N GLY A 22 6.51 -6.98 5.17
CA GLY A 22 5.34 -7.67 5.71
C GLY A 22 4.03 -6.90 5.50
N ARG A 23 2.88 -7.58 5.66
CA ARG A 23 1.53 -7.02 5.48
C ARG A 23 1.27 -5.70 6.21
N LYS A 24 1.78 -5.54 7.44
CA LYS A 24 1.63 -4.29 8.23
C LYS A 24 2.44 -3.13 7.62
N SER A 25 3.63 -3.42 7.10
CA SER A 25 4.47 -2.43 6.43
C SER A 25 3.92 -2.08 5.05
N ALA A 26 3.44 -3.06 4.29
CA ALA A 26 2.78 -2.86 3.00
C ALA A 26 1.54 -1.93 3.13
N LEU A 27 0.68 -2.17 4.12
CA LEU A 27 -0.46 -1.28 4.39
C LEU A 27 -0.01 0.14 4.72
N ARG A 28 1.03 0.30 5.54
CA ARG A 28 1.57 1.62 5.87
C ARG A 28 2.09 2.35 4.64
N LEU A 29 2.79 1.66 3.75
CA LEU A 29 3.30 2.22 2.50
C LEU A 29 2.16 2.64 1.56
N VAL A 30 1.18 1.77 1.34
CA VAL A 30 0.03 2.09 0.47
C VAL A 30 -0.74 3.31 0.99
N LEU A 31 -1.02 3.37 2.30
CA LEU A 31 -1.68 4.53 2.90
C LEU A 31 -0.82 5.79 2.90
N HIS A 32 0.50 5.64 3.01
CA HIS A 32 1.44 6.75 2.91
C HIS A 32 1.42 7.34 1.50
N LEU A 33 1.50 6.51 0.45
CA LEU A 33 1.43 6.94 -0.95
C LEU A 33 0.13 7.67 -1.27
N LEU A 34 -1.01 7.21 -0.76
CA LEU A 34 -2.30 7.90 -0.93
C LEU A 34 -2.36 9.27 -0.25
N LYS A 35 -1.53 9.49 0.77
CA LYS A 35 -1.42 10.75 1.50
C LYS A 35 -0.31 11.65 0.96
N GLN A 36 0.50 11.19 0.00
CA GLN A 36 1.51 12.03 -0.63
C GLN A 36 0.85 13.02 -1.61
N ASP A 37 1.36 14.24 -1.63
CA ASP A 37 0.94 15.25 -2.59
C ASP A 37 1.33 14.86 -4.01
N LYS A 38 0.46 15.18 -4.97
CA LYS A 38 0.64 14.82 -6.39
C LYS A 38 1.91 15.44 -7.01
N SER A 39 2.48 16.47 -6.40
CA SER A 39 3.74 17.11 -6.83
C SER A 39 4.98 16.22 -6.70
N THR A 40 4.89 15.13 -5.92
CA THR A 40 5.98 14.15 -5.77
C THR A 40 5.83 12.96 -6.74
N THR A 41 4.72 12.89 -7.50
CA THR A 41 4.36 11.71 -8.31
C THR A 41 4.31 12.05 -9.82
N GLU A 42 5.15 12.98 -10.30
CA GLU A 42 5.40 13.17 -11.74
C GLU A 42 6.46 12.20 -12.28
#